data_AF-A0A1D7XUI0-F1
#
_entry.id   AF-A0A1D7XUI0-F1
#
_cell.length_a   1.000
_cell.length_b   1.000
_cell.length_c   1.000
_cell.angle_alpha   90.00
_cell.angle_beta   90.00
_cell.angle_gamma   90.00
#
_symmetry.space_group_name_H-M   'P 1'
#
loop_
_entity.id
_entity.type
_entity.pdbx_description
1 polymer ?
#
loop_
_entity_poly.entity_id
_entity_poly.type
_entity_poly.pdbx_seq_one_letter_code
_entity_poly.pdbx_strand_id
1 'polypeptide(L)'
;MNGFVSDQTPKKGKAYHWNTFMGIEVPIHTGAEMLAKKLDMPVIFFSVKRIKRGFYETTFQTLAEHPNDFKDYEITDQFLKLVEQQIHEEPQYYLWTHKRWKHRKL
;
A
#
# COMPACT_ATOMS: atom_id res chain seq x y z
N MET A 1 2.50 -15.04 -10.43
CA MET A 1 1.72 -14.00 -9.74
C MET A 1 2.32 -13.82 -8.35
N ASN A 2 2.69 -12.59 -7.97
CA ASN A 2 3.28 -12.26 -6.66
C ASN A 2 2.26 -11.47 -5.84
N GLY A 3 2.27 -11.62 -4.50
CA GLY A 3 1.42 -10.86 -3.59
C GLY A 3 2.25 -10.18 -2.50
N PHE A 4 1.92 -8.94 -2.17
CA PHE A 4 2.65 -8.12 -1.19
C PHE A 4 1.69 -7.52 -0.16
N VAL A 5 2.10 -7.49 1.11
CA VAL A 5 1.46 -6.71 2.18
C VAL A 5 2.31 -5.47 2.41
N SER A 6 2.07 -4.43 1.61
CA SER A 6 2.97 -3.27 1.48
C SER A 6 2.71 -2.14 2.49
N ASP A 7 1.67 -2.23 3.30
CA ASP A 7 1.24 -1.17 4.23
C ASP A 7 1.99 -1.19 5.57
N GLN A 8 2.91 -2.14 5.79
CA GLN A 8 3.73 -2.20 6.99
C GLN A 8 4.84 -1.12 7.02
N THR A 9 5.55 -1.01 8.15
CA THR A 9 6.65 -0.05 8.29
C THR A 9 7.95 -0.69 7.80
N PRO A 10 8.70 -0.08 6.85
CA PRO A 10 10.02 -0.56 6.48
C PRO A 10 11.02 -0.43 7.64
N LYS A 11 12.10 -1.21 7.58
CA LYS A 11 13.23 -1.02 8.50
C LYS A 11 13.82 0.38 8.27
N LYS A 12 14.08 1.13 9.35
CA LYS A 12 14.52 2.55 9.29
C LYS A 12 15.70 2.79 8.32
N GLY A 13 16.71 1.91 8.31
CA GLY A 13 17.88 2.02 7.41
C GLY A 13 17.65 1.51 5.97
N LYS A 14 16.41 1.14 5.61
CA LYS A 14 16.04 0.62 4.28
C LYS A 14 14.84 1.38 3.68
N ALA A 15 14.52 2.55 4.21
CA ALA A 15 13.46 3.40 3.67
C ALA A 15 13.99 4.18 2.48
N TYR A 16 13.47 3.88 1.29
CA TYR A 16 13.79 4.61 0.05
C TYR A 16 12.82 5.76 -0.23
N HIS A 17 11.60 5.67 0.29
CA HIS A 17 10.54 6.64 0.05
C HIS A 17 9.83 7.02 1.35
N TRP A 18 9.40 8.28 1.42
CA TRP A 18 8.64 8.87 2.51
C TRP A 18 7.43 9.57 1.95
N ASN A 19 6.28 9.35 2.57
CA ASN A 19 5.06 10.03 2.20
C ASN A 19 4.16 10.22 3.44
N THR A 20 3.11 11.01 3.27
CA THR A 20 2.07 11.21 4.27
C THR A 20 1.12 10.03 4.26
N PHE A 21 0.87 9.45 5.44
CA PHE A 21 -0.14 8.42 5.65
C PHE A 21 -0.96 8.77 6.89
N MET A 22 -2.27 8.98 6.71
CA MET A 22 -3.19 9.43 7.76
C MET A 22 -2.71 10.75 8.40
N GLY A 23 -2.24 11.69 7.58
CA GLY A 23 -1.73 12.99 8.01
C GLY A 23 -0.35 12.98 8.69
N ILE A 24 0.35 11.84 8.71
CA ILE A 24 1.67 11.72 9.37
C ILE A 24 2.71 11.28 8.34
N GLU A 25 3.83 12.01 8.27
CA GLU A 25 4.94 11.64 7.38
C GLU A 25 5.69 10.41 7.91
N VAL A 26 5.68 9.33 7.13
CA VAL A 26 6.22 8.01 7.49
C VAL A 26 6.97 7.39 6.32
N PRO A 27 7.90 6.45 6.58
CA PRO A 27 8.54 5.72 5.50
C PRO A 27 7.59 4.66 4.94
N ILE A 28 7.66 4.44 3.62
CA ILE A 28 6.79 3.52 2.87
C ILE A 28 7.60 2.39 2.24
N HIS A 29 7.05 1.18 2.19
CA HIS A 29 7.66 0.08 1.43
C HIS A 29 7.50 0.31 -0.08
N THR A 30 8.61 0.28 -0.81
CA THR A 30 8.64 0.49 -2.26
C THR A 30 8.93 -0.80 -3.04
N GLY A 31 9.17 -1.92 -2.34
CA GLY A 31 9.66 -3.16 -2.94
C GLY A 31 8.72 -3.75 -4.01
N ALA A 32 7.40 -3.59 -3.83
CA ALA A 32 6.42 -4.06 -4.80
C ALA A 32 6.55 -3.30 -6.14
N GLU A 33 6.59 -1.97 -6.10
CA GLU A 33 6.76 -1.14 -7.30
C GLU A 33 8.13 -1.35 -7.94
N MET A 34 9.21 -1.39 -7.14
CA MET A 34 10.56 -1.62 -7.67
C MET A 34 10.66 -2.95 -8.41
N LEU A 35 10.03 -4.02 -7.88
CA LEU A 35 10.01 -5.31 -8.55
C LEU A 35 9.12 -5.27 -9.80
N ALA A 36 7.97 -4.60 -9.73
CA ALA A 36 7.06 -4.45 -10.85
C ALA A 36 7.73 -3.75 -12.03
N LYS A 37 8.39 -2.60 -11.81
CA LYS A 37 9.16 -1.90 -12.85
C LYS A 37 10.28 -2.77 -13.43
N LYS A 38 11.07 -3.40 -12.56
CA LYS A 38 12.21 -4.25 -12.97
C LYS A 38 11.79 -5.44 -13.85
N LEU A 39 10.63 -6.02 -13.58
CA LEU A 39 10.11 -7.19 -14.29
C LEU A 39 9.02 -6.83 -15.32
N ASP A 40 8.75 -5.54 -15.51
CA ASP A 40 7.67 -5.00 -16.34
C ASP A 40 6.32 -5.70 -16.09
N MET A 41 5.95 -5.81 -14.81
CA MET A 41 4.74 -6.49 -14.37
C MET A 41 3.61 -5.51 -14.02
N PRO A 42 2.38 -5.73 -14.51
CA PRO A 42 1.21 -4.97 -14.06
C PRO A 42 1.04 -5.00 -12.55
N VAL A 43 0.60 -3.88 -11.99
CA VAL A 43 0.30 -3.71 -10.56
C VAL A 43 -1.20 -3.57 -10.38
N ILE A 44 -1.75 -4.44 -9.53
CA ILE A 44 -3.18 -4.45 -9.20
C ILE A 44 -3.31 -4.28 -7.69
N PHE A 45 -4.12 -3.31 -7.27
CA PHE A 45 -4.58 -3.17 -5.91
C PHE A 45 -5.71 -4.17 -5.64
N PHE A 46 -5.59 -4.86 -4.51
CA PHE A 46 -6.53 -5.86 -4.06
C PHE A 46 -7.18 -5.37 -2.77
N SER A 47 -8.50 -5.17 -2.79
CA SER A 47 -9.29 -4.79 -1.62
C SER A 47 -10.24 -5.90 -1.22
N VAL A 48 -10.49 -6.01 0.09
CA VAL A 48 -11.46 -6.96 0.65
C VAL A 48 -12.40 -6.22 1.56
N LYS A 49 -13.70 -6.38 1.31
CA LYS A 49 -14.78 -5.83 2.12
C LYS A 49 -15.55 -6.96 2.78
N ARG A 50 -15.84 -6.86 4.08
CA ARG A 50 -16.68 -7.83 4.77
C ARG A 50 -18.15 -7.43 4.66
N ILE A 51 -18.94 -8.21 3.94
CA ILE A 51 -20.38 -7.92 3.76
C ILE A 51 -21.20 -8.42 4.95
N LYS A 52 -20.93 -9.65 5.41
CA LYS A 52 -21.53 -10.26 6.60
C LYS A 52 -20.65 -11.41 7.10
N ARG A 53 -21.02 -12.07 8.20
CA ARG A 53 -20.25 -13.21 8.73
C ARG A 53 -20.09 -14.30 7.66
N GLY A 54 -18.84 -14.58 7.29
CA GLY A 54 -18.50 -15.60 6.28
C GLY A 54 -18.61 -15.15 4.83
N PHE A 55 -18.96 -13.89 4.55
CA PHE A 55 -19.10 -13.36 3.18
C PHE A 55 -18.24 -12.12 3.00
N TYR A 56 -17.35 -12.19 2.03
CA TYR A 56 -16.39 -11.16 1.68
C TYR A 56 -16.50 -10.86 0.19
N GLU A 57 -16.39 -9.59 -0.16
CA GLU A 57 -16.30 -9.12 -1.53
C GLU A 57 -14.88 -8.64 -1.79
N THR A 58 -14.34 -9.00 -2.94
CA THR A 58 -12.99 -8.64 -3.35
C THR A 58 -13.08 -7.74 -4.58
N THR A 59 -12.42 -6.58 -4.54
CA THR A 59 -12.27 -5.73 -5.72
C THR A 59 -10.82 -5.69 -6.15
N PHE A 60 -10.61 -5.79 -7.47
CA PHE A 60 -9.31 -5.63 -8.12
C PHE A 60 -9.33 -4.31 -8.88
N GLN A 61 -8.35 -3.45 -8.59
CA GLN A 61 -8.17 -2.18 -9.28
C GLN A 61 -6.77 -2.14 -9.88
N THR A 62 -6.67 -2.06 -11.21
CA THR A 62 -5.38 -1.88 -11.87
C THR A 62 -4.81 -0.51 -11.51
N LEU A 63 -3.60 -0.50 -10.94
CA LEU A 63 -2.84 0.73 -10.66
C LEU A 63 -1.93 1.09 -11.83
N ALA A 64 -1.33 0.09 -12.47
CA ALA A 64 -0.47 0.27 -13.63
C ALA A 64 -0.48 -0.99 -14.50
N GLU A 65 -0.77 -0.86 -15.79
CA GLU A 65 -0.55 -1.93 -16.77
C GLU A 65 0.91 -1.99 -17.19
N HIS A 66 1.50 -0.82 -17.42
CA HIS A 66 2.91 -0.63 -17.75
C HIS A 66 3.58 0.17 -16.63
N PRO A 67 4.20 -0.49 -15.64
CA PRO A 67 4.72 0.20 -14.45
C PRO A 67 5.86 1.19 -14.78
N ASN A 68 6.56 0.99 -15.90
CA ASN A 68 7.66 1.85 -16.35
C ASN A 68 7.22 3.21 -16.91
N ASP A 69 5.91 3.40 -17.18
CA ASP A 69 5.35 4.69 -17.62
C ASP A 69 5.13 5.67 -16.45
N PHE A 70 5.21 5.18 -15.22
CA PHE A 70 5.00 5.95 -14.01
C PHE A 70 6.31 6.45 -13.43
N LYS A 71 6.29 7.63 -12.78
CA LYS A 71 7.45 8.11 -12.03
C LYS A 71 7.74 7.21 -10.86
N ASP A 72 8.97 7.24 -10.35
CA ASP A 72 9.32 6.46 -9.17
C ASP A 72 8.45 6.84 -7.98
N TYR A 73 7.93 5.80 -7.33
CA TYR A 73 7.06 5.82 -6.17
C TYR A 73 5.61 6.25 -6.42
N GLU A 74 5.25 6.58 -7.66
CA GLU A 74 3.90 7.05 -7.99
C GLU A 74 2.84 5.94 -7.80
N ILE A 75 3.17 4.70 -8.16
CA ILE A 75 2.28 3.55 -7.96
C ILE A 75 2.13 3.23 -6.46
N THR A 76 3.24 3.32 -5.72
CA THR A 76 3.28 3.17 -4.26
C THR A 76 2.40 4.21 -3.57
N ASP A 77 2.42 5.45 -4.04
CA ASP A 77 1.61 6.54 -3.50
C ASP A 77 0.12 6.36 -3.80
N GLN A 78 -0.24 5.90 -5.00
CA GLN A 78 -1.62 5.53 -5.33
C GLN A 78 -2.12 4.38 -4.44
N PHE A 79 -1.30 3.33 -4.27
CA PHE A 79 -1.59 2.24 -3.34
C PHE A 79 -1.88 2.76 -1.93
N LEU A 80 -1.02 3.65 -1.42
CA LEU A 80 -1.14 4.18 -0.06
C LEU A 80 -2.44 4.98 0.14
N LYS A 81 -2.84 5.79 -0.86
CA LYS A 81 -4.12 6.52 -0.85
C LYS A 81 -5.33 5.59 -0.78
N LEU A 82 -5.32 4.48 -1.51
CA LEU A 82 -6.41 3.50 -1.49
C LEU A 82 -6.48 2.76 -0.16
N VAL A 83 -5.33 2.46 0.46
CA VAL A 83 -5.28 1.91 1.83
C VAL A 83 -5.86 2.91 2.83
N GLU A 84 -5.46 4.18 2.75
CA GLU A 84 -5.98 5.24 3.63
C GLU A 84 -7.50 5.39 3.48
N GLN A 85 -8.01 5.37 2.25
CA GLN A 85 -9.45 5.37 1.98
C GLN A 85 -10.18 4.18 2.63
N GLN A 86 -9.66 2.95 2.49
CA GLN A 86 -10.27 1.77 3.13
C GLN A 86 -10.32 1.88 4.64
N ILE A 87 -9.26 2.41 5.25
CA ILE A 87 -9.22 2.62 6.70
C ILE A 87 -10.26 3.65 7.12
N HIS A 88 -10.47 4.72 6.34
CA HIS A 88 -11.53 5.69 6.62
C HIS A 88 -12.93 5.09 6.48
N GLU A 89 -13.15 4.22 5.50
CA GLU A 89 -14.45 3.58 5.26
C GLU A 89 -14.81 2.56 6.36
N GLU A 90 -13.88 1.68 6.73
CA GLU A 90 -14.12 0.61 7.72
C GLU A 90 -12.91 0.42 8.67
N PRO A 91 -12.64 1.40 9.56
CA PRO A 91 -11.43 1.41 10.37
C PRO A 91 -11.29 0.17 11.26
N GLN A 92 -12.40 -0.43 11.71
CA GLN A 92 -12.40 -1.63 12.54
C GLN A 92 -11.71 -2.85 11.91
N TYR A 93 -11.55 -2.89 10.59
CA TYR A 93 -10.91 -4.01 9.88
C TYR A 93 -9.42 -3.82 9.63
N TYR A 94 -8.89 -2.61 9.85
CA TYR A 94 -7.45 -2.40 9.79
C TYR A 94 -6.74 -3.05 10.98
N LEU A 95 -5.58 -3.68 10.75
CA LEU A 95 -4.81 -4.36 11.80
C LEU A 95 -3.99 -3.36 12.63
N TRP A 96 -4.68 -2.60 13.50
CA TRP A 96 -4.11 -1.56 14.38
C TRP A 96 -3.05 -2.03 15.37
N THR A 97 -2.83 -3.34 15.52
CA THR A 97 -1.79 -3.90 16.37
C THR A 97 -0.38 -3.59 15.87
N HIS A 98 -0.24 -3.28 14.58
CA HIS A 98 1.04 -2.88 14.00
C HIS A 98 1.39 -1.43 14.35
N LYS A 99 2.61 -1.20 14.87
CA LYS A 99 3.14 0.14 15.20
C LYS A 99 3.51 0.95 13.94
N ARG A 100 2.52 1.27 13.10
CA ARG A 100 2.69 1.84 11.74
C ARG A 100 3.46 3.17 11.69
N TRP A 101 3.34 3.98 12.74
CA TRP A 101 3.95 5.32 12.86
C TRP A 101 5.21 5.37 13.72
N LYS A 102 5.82 4.22 14.07
CA LYS A 102 7.02 4.16 14.94
C LYS A 102 8.26 4.88 14.38
N HIS A 103 8.27 5.21 13.09
CA HIS A 103 9.36 5.89 12.40
C HIS A 103 8.90 7.20 11.75
N ARG A 104 7.85 7.85 12.28
CA ARG A 104 7.38 9.16 11.80
C ARG A 104 8.49 10.20 11.84
N LYS A 105 8.50 11.16 10.90
CA LYS A 105 9.27 12.39 11.07
C LYS A 105 8.60 13.24 12.16
N LEU A 106 9.42 13.91 12.95
CA LEU A 106 8.99 14.91 13.93
C LEU A 106 9.19 16.29 13.32
#